data_AF-R7TXL5-F1
#
_entry.id   AF-R7TXL5-F1
#
_cell.length_a   1.000
_cell.length_b   1.000
_cell.length_c   1.000
_cell.angle_alpha   90.00
_cell.angle_beta   90.00
_cell.angle_gamma   90.00
#
_symmetry.space_group_name_H-M   'P 1'
#
loop_
_entity.id
_entity.type
_entity.pdbx_description
1 polymer ?
#
loop_
_entity_poly.entity_id
_entity_poly.type
_entity_poly.pdbx_seq_one_letter_code
_entity_poly.pdbx_strand_id
1 'polypeptide(L)'
;MWFMYSVSWLAFLIQVCFITLSIAAGLYYLAEIVEEYTVMAGKFIKYMIWLTSLVYIGFIIFESLSMSLMLLGLASNGVYLLLLKNFPFIELSSPIFLFSLVLIIINHYMSFSYFASVYHPFTEVSLLFCDTQVALSPS
;
A
#
# COMPACT_ATOMS: atom_id res chain seq x y z
N MET A 1 -25.82 30.35 -18.52
CA MET A 1 -24.92 29.74 -17.52
C MET A 1 -23.87 28.78 -18.12
N TRP A 2 -23.56 28.89 -19.42
CA TRP A 2 -22.64 27.96 -20.09
C TRP A 2 -21.16 28.32 -19.85
N PHE A 3 -20.83 29.61 -19.77
CA PHE A 3 -19.46 30.09 -19.53
C PHE A 3 -18.87 29.59 -18.20
N MET A 4 -19.58 29.73 -17.07
CA MET A 4 -19.11 29.23 -15.77
C MET A 4 -18.95 27.71 -15.75
N TYR A 5 -19.80 26.99 -16.49
CA TYR A 5 -19.71 25.54 -16.63
C TYR A 5 -18.44 25.13 -17.40
N SER A 6 -18.14 25.80 -18.52
CA SER A 6 -16.91 25.56 -19.28
C SER A 6 -15.65 25.87 -18.48
N VAL A 7 -15.65 26.96 -17.70
CA VAL A 7 -14.51 27.34 -16.83
C VAL A 7 -14.32 26.33 -15.69
N SER A 8 -15.40 25.78 -15.13
CA SER A 8 -15.34 24.72 -14.10
C SER A 8 -14.63 23.45 -14.61
N TRP A 9 -15.03 22.97 -15.79
CA TRP A 9 -14.38 21.80 -16.42
C TRP A 9 -12.90 22.05 -16.72
N LEU A 10 -12.57 23.25 -17.20
CA LEU A 10 -11.19 23.64 -17.46
C LEU A 10 -10.37 23.68 -16.17
N ALA A 11 -10.91 24.28 -15.10
CA ALA A 11 -10.24 24.36 -13.80
C ALA A 11 -10.02 22.97 -13.18
N PHE A 12 -11.01 22.08 -13.28
CA PHE A 12 -10.89 20.70 -12.82
C PHE A 12 -9.78 19.95 -13.55
N LEU A 13 -9.72 20.07 -14.89
CA LEU A 13 -8.67 19.41 -15.68
C LEU A 13 -7.28 19.92 -15.31
N ILE A 14 -7.12 21.24 -15.18
CA ILE A 14 -5.85 21.85 -14.73
C ILE A 14 -5.45 21.32 -13.35
N GLN A 15 -6.40 21.26 -12.40
CA GLN A 15 -6.13 20.76 -11.06
C GLN A 15 -5.68 19.29 -11.05
N VAL A 16 -6.34 18.43 -11.83
CA VAL A 16 -5.94 17.03 -11.99
C VAL A 16 -4.53 16.92 -12.57
N CYS A 17 -4.19 17.73 -13.58
CA CYS A 17 -2.85 17.77 -14.15
C CYS A 17 -1.79 18.18 -13.11
N PHE A 18 -2.04 19.24 -12.33
CA PHE A 18 -1.11 19.67 -11.28
C PHE A 18 -0.93 18.63 -10.18
N ILE A 19 -2.01 17.98 -9.72
CA ILE A 19 -1.91 16.90 -8.73
C ILE A 19 -1.09 15.74 -9.29
N THR A 20 -1.35 15.35 -10.54
CA THR A 20 -0.61 14.25 -11.19
C THR A 20 0.87 14.57 -11.33
N LEU A 21 1.22 15.78 -11.78
CA LEU A 21 2.61 16.22 -11.91
C LEU A 21 3.30 16.31 -10.55
N SER A 22 2.61 16.80 -9.51
CA SER A 22 3.15 16.86 -8.15
C SER A 22 3.45 15.46 -7.60
N ILE A 23 2.54 14.50 -7.81
CA ILE A 23 2.75 13.11 -7.39
C ILE A 23 3.91 12.49 -8.19
N ALA A 24 3.95 12.69 -9.51
CA ALA A 24 5.02 12.18 -10.35
C ALA A 24 6.40 12.74 -9.96
N ALA A 25 6.49 14.04 -9.69
CA ALA A 25 7.73 14.67 -9.24
C ALA A 25 8.16 14.17 -7.85
N GLY A 26 7.21 14.01 -6.92
CA GLY A 26 7.50 13.44 -5.60
C GLY A 26 7.98 12.00 -5.66
N LEU A 27 7.33 11.15 -6.47
CA LEU A 27 7.74 9.75 -6.68
C LEU A 27 9.10 9.65 -7.37
N TYR A 28 9.39 10.55 -8.32
CA TYR A 28 10.69 10.61 -8.98
C TYR A 28 11.81 10.94 -7.98
N TYR A 29 11.61 11.95 -7.14
CA TYR A 29 12.57 12.32 -6.09
C TYR A 29 12.78 11.19 -5.06
N LEU A 30 11.69 10.52 -4.66
CA LEU A 30 11.79 9.35 -3.78
C LEU A 30 12.57 8.20 -4.44
N ALA A 31 12.37 7.95 -5.74
CA ALA A 31 13.11 6.92 -6.46
C ALA A 31 14.61 7.22 -6.49
N GLU A 32 15.00 8.48 -6.68
CA GLU A 32 16.40 8.93 -6.63
C GLU A 32 17.03 8.67 -5.25
N ILE A 33 16.33 9.02 -4.16
CA ILE A 33 16.79 8.72 -2.80
C ILE A 33 16.94 7.21 -2.57
N VAL A 34 15.98 6.41 -3.07
CA VAL A 34 16.02 4.95 -2.93
C VAL A 34 17.18 4.35 -3.72
N GLU A 35 17.50 4.90 -4.88
CA GLU A 35 18.64 4.49 -5.72
C GLU A 35 19.99 4.87 -5.10
N GLU A 36 20.10 6.05 -4.49
CA GLU A 36 21.31 6.48 -3.80
C GLU A 36 21.51 5.71 -2.48
N TYR A 37 20.44 5.48 -1.73
CA TYR A 37 20.47 4.85 -0.40
C TYR A 37 19.82 3.46 -0.35
N THR A 38 20.06 2.63 -1.36
CA THR A 38 19.46 1.28 -1.51
C THR A 38 19.52 0.42 -0.24
N VAL A 39 20.65 0.43 0.49
CA VAL A 39 20.81 -0.37 1.72
C VAL A 39 19.90 0.12 2.85
N MET A 40 19.76 1.45 3.01
CA MET A 40 18.85 2.04 4.00
C MET A 40 17.40 1.82 3.61
N ALA A 41 17.07 2.01 2.33
CA ALA A 41 15.73 1.77 1.80
C ALA A 41 15.29 0.31 2.01
N GLY A 42 16.14 -0.66 1.69
CA GLY A 42 15.86 -2.08 1.92
C GLY A 42 15.64 -2.41 3.40
N LYS A 43 16.43 -1.81 4.31
CA LYS A 43 16.20 -1.97 5.76
C LYS A 43 14.87 -1.35 6.20
N PHE A 44 14.56 -0.16 5.71
CA PHE A 44 13.31 0.53 6.03
C PHE A 44 12.09 -0.29 5.60
N ILE A 45 12.07 -0.77 4.36
CA ILE A 45 10.99 -1.64 3.86
C ILE A 45 10.89 -2.91 4.70
N LYS A 46 12.02 -3.52 5.07
CA LYS A 46 12.02 -4.71 5.94
C LYS A 46 11.38 -4.40 7.30
N TYR A 47 11.72 -3.28 7.92
CA TYR A 47 11.13 -2.87 9.20
C TYR A 47 9.63 -2.62 9.07
N MET A 48 9.18 -1.98 7.98
CA MET A 48 7.75 -1.80 7.72
C MET A 48 7.00 -3.13 7.60
N ILE A 49 7.55 -4.11 6.87
CA ILE A 49 6.93 -5.45 6.75
C ILE A 49 6.87 -6.17 8.10
N TRP A 50 7.90 -6.03 8.95
CA TRP A 50 7.88 -6.60 10.30
C TRP A 50 6.85 -5.92 11.19
N LEU A 51 6.72 -4.60 11.11
CA LEU A 51 5.73 -3.83 11.84
C LEU A 51 4.31 -4.25 11.44
N THR A 52 4.01 -4.32 10.14
CA THR A 52 2.68 -4.76 9.67
C THR A 52 2.39 -6.21 10.06
N SER A 53 3.40 -7.08 10.02
CA SER A 53 3.26 -8.46 10.50
C SER A 53 2.95 -8.52 12.00
N LEU A 54 3.55 -7.65 12.81
CA LEU A 54 3.24 -7.53 14.24
C LEU A 54 1.80 -7.07 14.45
N VAL A 55 1.34 -6.08 13.70
CA VAL A 55 -0.06 -5.61 13.74
C VAL A 55 -1.02 -6.77 13.41
N TYR A 56 -0.75 -7.54 12.36
CA TYR A 56 -1.57 -8.72 12.04
C TYR A 56 -1.57 -9.75 13.18
N ILE A 57 -0.44 -9.99 13.84
CA ILE A 57 -0.37 -10.88 15.02
C ILE A 57 -1.18 -10.28 16.19
N GLY A 58 -1.10 -8.98 16.42
CA GLY A 58 -1.87 -8.27 17.43
C GLY A 58 -3.38 -8.46 17.23
N PHE A 59 -3.85 -8.25 16.01
CA PHE A 59 -5.25 -8.51 15.66
C PHE A 59 -5.66 -9.96 15.90
N ILE A 60 -4.81 -10.97 15.63
CA ILE A 60 -5.15 -12.38 15.91
C ILE A 60 -5.32 -12.63 17.42
N ILE A 61 -4.56 -11.93 18.27
CA ILE A 61 -4.57 -12.14 19.72
C ILE A 61 -5.71 -11.38 20.39
N PHE A 62 -5.95 -10.12 19.98
CA PHE A 62 -6.89 -9.22 20.64
C PHE A 62 -8.28 -9.22 20.01
N GLU A 63 -8.40 -9.53 18.71
CA GLU A 63 -9.65 -9.42 17.96
C GLU A 63 -10.04 -10.74 17.28
N SER A 64 -11.33 -11.06 17.24
CA SER A 64 -11.85 -12.25 16.53
C SER A 64 -12.19 -11.94 15.07
N LEU A 65 -11.32 -11.22 14.37
CA LEU A 65 -11.43 -10.94 12.94
C LEU A 65 -11.36 -12.23 12.12
N SER A 66 -11.79 -12.19 10.85
CA SER A 66 -11.74 -13.37 9.97
C SER A 66 -10.31 -13.91 9.87
N MET A 67 -10.07 -15.09 10.47
CA MET A 67 -8.74 -15.70 10.54
C MET A 67 -8.13 -15.92 9.15
N SER A 68 -8.98 -16.18 8.14
CA SER A 68 -8.55 -16.30 6.74
C SER A 68 -7.95 -15.01 6.19
N LEU A 69 -8.51 -13.84 6.55
CA LEU A 69 -7.99 -12.54 6.13
C LEU A 69 -6.63 -12.25 6.77
N MET A 70 -6.52 -12.55 8.06
CA MET A 70 -5.31 -12.37 8.86
C MET A 70 -4.15 -13.24 8.36
N LEU A 71 -4.43 -14.52 8.11
CA LEU A 71 -3.44 -15.45 7.57
C LEU A 71 -3.00 -15.07 6.15
N LEU A 72 -3.93 -14.59 5.31
CA LEU A 72 -3.60 -14.13 3.96
C LEU A 72 -2.72 -12.87 4.00
N GLY A 73 -2.99 -11.95 4.93
CA GLY A 73 -2.14 -10.78 5.20
C GLY A 73 -0.73 -11.16 5.62
N LEU A 74 -0.60 -12.06 6.60
CA LEU A 74 0.70 -12.56 7.04
C LEU A 74 1.45 -13.32 5.95
N ALA A 75 0.76 -14.15 5.16
CA ALA A 75 1.35 -14.85 4.03
C ALA A 75 1.88 -13.87 2.97
N SER A 76 1.12 -12.80 2.68
CA SER A 76 1.53 -11.74 1.75
C SER A 76 2.80 -11.03 2.25
N ASN A 77 2.87 -10.70 3.54
CA ASN A 77 4.09 -10.13 4.15
C ASN A 77 5.30 -11.08 4.04
N GLY A 78 5.10 -12.39 4.20
CA GLY A 78 6.16 -13.38 3.96
C GLY A 78 6.68 -13.35 2.52
N VAL A 79 5.79 -13.22 1.54
CA VAL A 79 6.15 -13.07 0.13
C VAL A 79 6.87 -11.74 -0.14
N TYR A 80 6.48 -10.65 0.54
CA TYR A 80 7.20 -9.38 0.43
C TYR A 80 8.62 -9.45 0.99
N LEU A 81 8.85 -10.19 2.08
CA LEU A 81 10.21 -10.45 2.58
C LEU A 81 11.06 -11.24 1.57
N LEU A 82 10.45 -12.18 0.84
CA LEU A 82 11.11 -12.93 -0.23
C LEU A 82 11.46 -12.03 -1.42
N LEU A 83 10.56 -11.11 -1.79
CA LEU A 83 10.79 -10.13 -2.84
C LEU A 83 11.96 -9.21 -2.49
N LEU A 84 12.05 -8.78 -1.22
CA LEU A 84 13.09 -7.88 -0.72
C LEU A 84 14.50 -8.51 -0.73
N LYS A 85 14.63 -9.83 -0.82
CA LYS A 85 15.92 -10.51 -0.93
C LYS A 85 16.67 -10.16 -2.23
N ASN A 86 15.93 -9.87 -3.30
CA ASN A 86 16.50 -9.50 -4.60
C ASN A 86 16.58 -7.97 -4.79
N PHE A 87 16.24 -7.19 -3.77
CA PHE A 87 16.36 -5.74 -3.80
C PHE A 87 17.83 -5.32 -3.99
N PRO A 88 18.16 -4.30 -4.82
CA PRO A 88 17.26 -3.36 -5.50
C PRO A 88 16.74 -3.81 -6.87
N PHE A 89 17.27 -4.89 -7.44
CA PHE A 89 16.92 -5.34 -8.79
C PHE A 89 15.70 -6.27 -8.78
N ILE A 90 14.51 -5.68 -8.82
CA ILE A 90 13.25 -6.44 -8.91
C ILE A 90 12.96 -6.77 -10.37
N GLU A 91 13.03 -8.04 -10.71
CA GLU A 91 12.61 -8.53 -12.03
C GLU A 91 11.08 -8.61 -12.09
N LEU A 92 10.46 -7.80 -12.95
CA LEU A 92 9.01 -7.76 -13.16
C LEU A 92 8.43 -9.08 -13.71
N SER A 93 9.28 -9.88 -14.37
CA SER A 93 8.90 -11.22 -14.89
C SER A 93 9.15 -12.34 -13.88
N SER A 94 9.68 -12.04 -12.69
CA SER A 94 9.97 -13.08 -11.70
C SER A 94 8.66 -13.69 -11.17
N PRO A 95 8.64 -15.02 -10.96
CA PRO A 95 7.44 -15.70 -10.47
C PRO A 95 7.02 -15.19 -9.08
N ILE A 96 7.97 -14.76 -8.25
CA ILE A 96 7.69 -14.21 -6.92
C ILE A 96 6.99 -12.85 -6.99
N PHE A 97 7.40 -11.99 -7.94
CA PHE A 97 6.76 -10.69 -8.15
C PHE A 97 5.32 -10.86 -8.65
N LEU A 98 5.12 -11.71 -9.66
CA LEU A 98 3.77 -12.00 -10.18
C LEU A 98 2.87 -12.61 -9.10
N PHE A 99 3.41 -13.52 -8.29
CA PHE A 99 2.67 -14.11 -7.18
C PHE A 99 2.29 -13.06 -6.13
N SER A 100 3.20 -12.12 -5.82
CA SER A 100 2.93 -11.01 -4.90
C SER A 100 1.82 -10.08 -5.42
N LEU A 101 1.73 -9.88 -6.74
CA LEU A 101 0.69 -9.09 -7.39
C LEU A 101 -0.69 -9.77 -7.31
N VAL A 102 -0.74 -11.09 -7.48
CA VAL A 102 -1.98 -11.84 -7.32
C VAL A 102 -2.44 -11.80 -5.86
N LEU A 103 -1.51 -11.99 -4.91
CA LEU A 103 -1.81 -11.95 -3.48
C LEU A 103 -2.35 -10.59 -3.01
N ILE A 104 -1.77 -9.47 -3.46
CA ILE A 104 -2.26 -8.14 -3.06
C ILE A 104 -3.70 -7.91 -3.54
N ILE A 105 -4.04 -8.37 -4.75
CA ILE A 105 -5.40 -8.25 -5.30
C ILE A 105 -6.39 -9.09 -4.47
N ILE A 106 -6.05 -10.36 -4.21
CA ILE A 106 -6.91 -11.25 -3.42
C ILE A 106 -7.10 -10.69 -2.00
N ASN A 107 -6.02 -10.22 -1.37
CA ASN A 107 -6.06 -9.67 -0.02
C ASN A 107 -6.93 -8.40 0.04
N HIS A 108 -6.76 -7.47 -0.90
CA HIS A 108 -7.60 -6.26 -0.98
C HIS A 108 -9.07 -6.61 -1.21
N TYR A 109 -9.36 -7.52 -2.14
CA TYR A 109 -10.72 -7.95 -2.42
C TYR A 109 -11.38 -8.59 -1.19
N MET A 110 -10.67 -9.48 -0.50
CA MET A 110 -11.18 -10.12 0.72
C MET A 110 -11.37 -9.11 1.86
N SER A 111 -10.42 -8.18 2.04
CA SER A 111 -10.53 -7.11 3.03
C SER A 111 -11.77 -6.26 2.77
N PHE A 112 -11.93 -5.78 1.54
CA PHE A 112 -13.07 -4.96 1.16
C PHE A 112 -14.40 -5.70 1.31
N SER A 113 -14.45 -6.97 0.90
CA SER A 113 -15.63 -7.82 1.08
C SER A 113 -15.99 -8.02 2.56
N TYR A 114 -14.99 -8.24 3.40
CA TYR A 114 -15.18 -8.41 4.85
C TYR A 114 -15.73 -7.12 5.48
N PHE A 115 -15.10 -5.97 5.24
CA PHE A 115 -15.56 -4.68 5.79
C PHE A 115 -16.84 -4.14 5.15
N ALA A 116 -17.22 -4.62 3.95
CA ALA A 116 -18.53 -4.33 3.38
C ALA A 116 -19.65 -5.14 4.05
N SER A 117 -19.32 -6.35 4.55
CA SER A 117 -20.29 -7.24 5.23
C SER A 117 -20.48 -6.92 6.71
N VAL A 118 -19.43 -6.42 7.38
CA VAL A 118 -19.46 -6.06 8.80
C VAL A 118 -19.22 -4.56 8.92
N TYR A 119 -20.22 -3.83 9.42
CA TYR A 119 -20.08 -2.38 9.62
C TYR A 119 -19.14 -2.12 10.79
N HIS A 120 -17.94 -1.62 10.46
CA HIS A 120 -17.02 -1.02 11.42
C HIS A 120 -17.03 0.50 11.23
N PRO A 121 -16.95 1.29 12.32
CA PRO A 121 -16.79 2.74 12.20
C PRO A 121 -15.54 3.05 11.36
N PHE A 122 -15.63 4.09 10.53
CA PHE A 122 -14.59 4.45 9.57
C PHE A 122 -13.19 4.57 10.22
N THR A 123 -13.11 4.98 11.48
CA THR A 123 -11.86 5.08 12.24
C THR A 123 -11.16 3.73 12.44
N GLU A 124 -11.91 2.65 12.68
CA GLU A 124 -11.36 1.29 12.86
C GLU A 124 -10.89 0.70 11.53
N VAL A 125 -11.69 0.89 10.46
CA VAL A 125 -11.33 0.46 9.11
C VAL A 125 -10.10 1.24 8.62
N SER A 126 -10.06 2.55 8.87
CA SER A 126 -8.94 3.39 8.49
C SER A 126 -7.65 2.99 9.21
N LEU A 127 -7.68 2.46 10.44
CA LEU A 127 -6.46 1.97 11.10
C LEU A 127 -5.85 0.77 10.36
N LEU A 128 -6.67 -0.22 9.99
CA LEU A 128 -6.26 -1.40 9.22
C LEU A 128 -5.69 -1.04 7.83
N PHE A 129 -6.28 -0.07 7.14
CA PHE A 129 -5.78 0.42 5.86
C PHE A 129 -4.63 1.42 6.00
N CYS A 130 -4.58 2.20 7.07
CA CYS A 130 -3.50 3.15 7.33
C CYS A 130 -2.22 2.40 7.71
N ASP A 131 -2.27 1.29 8.45
CA ASP A 131 -1.06 0.48 8.71
C ASP A 131 -0.45 -0.12 7.44
N THR A 132 -1.24 -0.37 6.39
CA THR A 132 -0.71 -0.74 5.06
C THR A 132 -0.23 0.46 4.23
N GLN A 133 -0.61 1.69 4.59
CA GLN A 133 -0.19 2.94 3.93
C GLN A 133 0.89 3.74 4.69
N VAL A 134 1.10 3.49 5.99
CA VAL A 134 2.10 4.15 6.85
C VAL A 134 3.54 3.80 6.43
N ALA A 135 3.72 2.77 5.60
CA ALA A 135 4.98 2.53 4.89
C ALA A 135 5.34 3.62 3.84
N LEU A 136 4.49 4.63 3.61
CA LEU A 136 4.71 5.70 2.63
C LEU A 136 4.61 7.14 3.19
N SER A 137 4.66 7.33 4.51
CA SER A 137 4.76 8.68 5.11
C SER A 137 6.12 8.88 5.79
N PRO A 138 7.11 9.52 5.16
CA PRO A 138 8.31 9.94 5.85
C PRO A 138 7.99 11.21 6.66
N SER A 139 8.17 11.12 7.98
CA SER A 139 8.59 12.25 8.81
C SER A 139 10.11 12.32 8.81
#